data_AF-A0A7W9ASD3-F1
#
_entry.id   AF-A0A7W9ASD3-F1
#
_cell.length_a   1.000
_cell.length_b   1.000
_cell.length_c   1.000
_cell.angle_alpha   90.00
_cell.angle_beta   90.00
_cell.angle_gamma   90.00
#
_symmetry.space_group_name_H-M   'P 1'
#
loop_
_entity.id
_entity.type
_entity.pdbx_description
1 polymer ?
#
loop_
_entity_poly.entity_id
_entity_poly.type
_entity_poly.pdbx_seq_one_letter_code
_entity_poly.pdbx_strand_id
1 'polypeptide(L)'
;MITAPTGCTTVGRARHLAMQAGLAALGGADGLLLTTDADSRPAPDWVSAMTRALSVADLVAGRIVRRADRPSALQDRIETYYDSLFAMRRHLDPVPWEAAETHHHGGGANMGIRSEAYRALGGFTPRASGEDAALLDAAARAGLRVRHDAACTVETSDRREGRCPGGLANALRWADTCDAAATFVAHPVDAAWQYRLHAAARTAFDTGRPWGVAAALSLTRDHVIGVARDCPNGEAFAMRIVPVPPGGMRSVALPVAEAELAALLHGWAAA
;
A
#
# COMPACT_ATOMS: atom_id res chain seq x y z
N MET A 1 -5.86 -2.53 -27.81
CA MET A 1 -6.17 -1.38 -26.93
C MET A 1 -7.65 -1.49 -26.58
N ILE A 2 -7.99 -1.69 -25.31
CA ILE A 2 -9.39 -1.78 -24.87
C ILE A 2 -9.78 -0.42 -24.31
N THR A 3 -10.75 0.23 -24.95
CA THR A 3 -11.30 1.50 -24.47
C THR A 3 -12.42 1.18 -23.50
N ALA A 4 -12.40 1.78 -22.31
CA ALA A 4 -13.50 1.62 -21.36
C ALA A 4 -14.83 2.08 -22.00
N PRO A 5 -15.96 1.39 -21.78
CA PRO A 5 -17.26 1.82 -22.28
C PRO A 5 -17.59 3.24 -21.86
N THR A 6 -18.26 3.99 -22.73
CA THR A 6 -18.85 5.29 -22.42
C THR A 6 -19.84 5.12 -21.26
N GLY A 7 -19.47 5.61 -20.07
CA GLY A 7 -20.24 5.41 -18.82
C GLY A 7 -19.44 4.84 -17.65
N CYS A 8 -18.14 4.58 -17.81
CA CYS A 8 -17.28 4.27 -16.68
C CYS A 8 -17.05 5.53 -15.82
N THR A 9 -17.79 5.67 -14.71
CA THR A 9 -17.78 6.87 -13.86
C THR A 9 -16.65 6.91 -12.84
N THR A 10 -15.94 5.80 -12.61
CA THR A 10 -14.91 5.69 -11.58
C THR A 10 -13.65 4.97 -12.09
N VAL A 11 -12.48 5.35 -11.53
CA VAL A 11 -11.19 4.74 -11.88
C VAL A 11 -11.19 3.25 -11.54
N GLY A 12 -11.73 2.87 -10.39
CA GLY A 12 -11.80 1.46 -10.00
C GLY A 12 -12.62 0.59 -10.94
N ARG A 13 -13.73 1.11 -11.49
CA ARG A 13 -14.49 0.36 -12.51
C ARG A 13 -13.70 0.24 -13.82
N ALA A 14 -12.96 1.28 -14.23
CA ALA A 14 -12.15 1.24 -15.44
C ALA A 14 -11.01 0.22 -15.31
N ARG A 15 -10.30 0.24 -14.17
CA ARG A 15 -9.27 -0.75 -13.83
C ARG A 15 -9.86 -2.16 -13.79
N HIS A 16 -11.01 -2.34 -13.13
CA HIS A 16 -11.67 -3.65 -13.07
C HIS A 16 -11.95 -4.21 -14.47
N LEU A 17 -12.54 -3.42 -15.36
CA LEU A 17 -12.85 -3.84 -16.74
C LEU A 17 -11.58 -4.19 -17.54
N ALA A 18 -10.52 -3.41 -17.39
CA ALA A 18 -9.23 -3.70 -18.03
C ALA A 18 -8.65 -5.05 -17.55
N MET A 19 -8.69 -5.31 -16.24
CA MET A 19 -8.22 -6.57 -15.67
C MET A 19 -9.09 -7.76 -16.08
N GLN A 20 -10.41 -7.59 -16.18
CA GLN A 20 -11.33 -8.63 -16.69
C GLN A 20 -11.01 -8.99 -18.14
N ALA A 21 -10.69 -8.01 -18.98
CA ALA A 21 -10.27 -8.29 -20.34
C ALA A 21 -8.90 -8.98 -20.40
N GLY A 22 -7.99 -8.66 -19.48
CA GLY A 22 -6.75 -9.42 -19.28
C GLY A 22 -7.01 -10.87 -18.87
N LEU A 23 -7.93 -11.11 -17.93
CA LEU A 23 -8.36 -12.47 -17.56
C LEU A 23 -8.98 -13.23 -18.73
N ALA A 24 -9.80 -12.57 -19.55
CA ALA A 24 -10.38 -13.16 -20.74
C ALA A 24 -9.30 -13.53 -21.76
N ALA A 25 -8.28 -12.69 -21.94
CA ALA A 25 -7.15 -12.97 -22.82
C ALA A 25 -6.28 -14.16 -22.34
N LEU A 26 -6.24 -14.42 -21.03
CA LEU A 26 -5.61 -15.64 -20.49
C LEU A 26 -6.41 -16.92 -20.80
N GLY A 27 -7.66 -16.82 -21.27
CA GLY A 27 -8.45 -17.98 -21.70
C GLY A 27 -8.71 -19.01 -20.58
N GLY A 28 -8.74 -18.57 -19.32
CA GLY A 28 -8.90 -19.45 -18.16
C GLY A 28 -7.59 -20.03 -17.62
N ALA A 29 -6.45 -19.85 -18.31
CA ALA A 29 -5.15 -20.19 -17.76
C ALA A 29 -4.78 -19.29 -16.58
N ASP A 30 -3.85 -19.78 -15.76
CA ASP A 30 -3.20 -18.94 -14.75
C ASP A 30 -2.09 -18.11 -15.39
N GLY A 31 -1.98 -16.86 -14.92
CA GLY A 31 -1.07 -15.89 -15.47
C GLY A 31 -0.92 -14.66 -14.59
N LEU A 32 -0.19 -13.67 -15.09
CA LEU A 32 0.07 -12.42 -14.40
C LEU A 32 -0.74 -11.31 -15.08
N LEU A 33 -1.43 -10.51 -14.28
CA LEU A 33 -2.09 -9.29 -14.73
C LEU A 33 -1.25 -8.10 -14.26
N LEU A 34 -0.73 -7.33 -15.22
CA LEU A 34 0.06 -6.13 -14.96
C LEU A 34 -0.72 -4.90 -15.41
N THR A 35 -0.71 -3.85 -14.60
CA THR A 35 -1.43 -2.61 -14.89
C THR A 35 -0.58 -1.38 -14.58
N THR A 36 -0.75 -0.37 -15.43
CA THR A 36 -0.13 0.95 -15.27
C THR A 36 -1.05 2.02 -15.85
N ASP A 37 -0.90 3.26 -15.37
CA ASP A 37 -1.72 4.38 -15.83
C ASP A 37 -1.29 4.85 -17.23
N ALA A 38 -2.23 5.42 -17.99
CA ALA A 38 -2.01 5.82 -19.39
C ALA A 38 -0.99 6.97 -19.56
N ASP A 39 -0.71 7.72 -18.50
CA ASP A 39 0.31 8.78 -18.45
C ASP A 39 1.58 8.35 -17.69
N SER A 40 1.73 7.04 -17.46
CA SER A 40 2.93 6.45 -16.88
C SER A 40 3.79 5.76 -17.94
N ARG A 41 5.12 5.79 -17.73
CA ARG A 41 6.12 5.13 -18.58
C ARG A 41 6.85 4.08 -17.75
N PRO A 42 6.61 2.78 -17.99
CA PRO A 42 7.37 1.73 -17.34
C PRO A 42 8.85 1.77 -17.69
N ALA A 43 9.70 1.38 -16.74
CA ALA A 43 11.12 1.14 -17.01
C ALA A 43 11.30 0.03 -18.09
N PRO A 44 12.42 0.02 -18.85
CA PRO A 44 12.64 -0.98 -19.90
C PRO A 44 12.55 -2.44 -19.44
N ASP A 45 12.88 -2.71 -18.18
CA ASP A 45 12.86 -4.02 -17.53
C ASP A 45 11.57 -4.28 -16.70
N TRP A 46 10.56 -3.41 -16.80
CA TRP A 46 9.39 -3.45 -15.92
C TRP A 46 8.67 -4.81 -15.91
N VAL A 47 8.45 -5.43 -17.07
CA VAL A 47 7.76 -6.74 -17.15
C VAL A 47 8.58 -7.85 -16.50
N SER A 48 9.91 -7.88 -16.72
CA SER A 48 10.77 -8.90 -16.12
C SER A 48 10.92 -8.68 -14.61
N ALA A 49 11.01 -7.43 -14.15
CA ALA A 49 11.00 -7.06 -12.73
C ALA A 49 9.69 -7.51 -12.05
N MET A 50 8.53 -7.20 -12.65
CA MET A 50 7.22 -7.61 -12.15
C MET A 50 7.08 -9.14 -12.09
N THR A 51 7.52 -9.84 -13.14
CA THR A 51 7.48 -11.31 -13.20
C THR A 51 8.34 -11.93 -12.11
N ARG A 52 9.55 -11.40 -11.89
CA ARG A 52 10.43 -11.84 -10.79
C ARG A 52 9.78 -11.59 -9.43
N ALA A 53 9.20 -10.42 -9.21
CA ALA A 53 8.52 -10.10 -7.95
C ALA A 53 7.31 -11.02 -7.68
N LEU A 54 6.50 -11.30 -8.71
CA LEU A 54 5.32 -12.19 -8.64
C LEU A 54 5.68 -13.69 -8.55
N SER A 55 6.94 -14.06 -8.74
CA SER A 55 7.39 -15.43 -8.48
C SER A 55 7.40 -15.78 -6.98
N VAL A 56 7.48 -14.76 -6.11
CA VAL A 56 7.54 -14.91 -4.64
C VAL A 56 6.40 -14.22 -3.91
N ALA A 57 5.50 -13.55 -4.63
CA ALA A 57 4.38 -12.79 -4.09
C ALA A 57 3.10 -13.03 -4.90
N ASP A 58 1.95 -12.69 -4.31
CA ASP A 58 0.64 -12.86 -4.95
C ASP A 58 0.15 -11.55 -5.59
N LEU A 59 0.56 -10.42 -5.00
CA LEU A 59 0.27 -9.05 -5.43
C LEU A 59 1.53 -8.20 -5.22
N VAL A 60 1.90 -7.42 -6.22
CA VAL A 60 3.05 -6.50 -6.21
C VAL A 60 2.56 -5.07 -6.43
N ALA A 61 2.95 -4.18 -5.53
CA ALA A 61 2.91 -2.74 -5.74
C ALA A 61 4.32 -2.29 -6.12
N GLY A 62 4.46 -1.68 -7.30
CA GLY A 62 5.74 -1.19 -7.79
C GLY A 62 5.96 0.29 -7.47
N ARG A 63 7.22 0.73 -7.55
CA ARG A 63 7.62 2.11 -7.31
C ARG A 63 7.07 3.04 -8.38
N ILE A 64 6.54 4.16 -7.94
CA ILE A 64 6.04 5.23 -8.81
C ILE A 64 7.01 6.40 -8.65
N VAL A 65 7.63 6.83 -9.74
CA VAL A 65 8.49 8.01 -9.75
C VAL A 65 7.71 9.13 -10.42
N ARG A 66 7.47 10.22 -9.70
CA ARG A 66 6.85 11.39 -10.29
C ARG A 66 7.86 12.12 -11.17
N ARG A 67 7.43 12.56 -12.36
CA ARG A 67 8.24 13.48 -13.18
C ARG A 67 8.53 14.77 -12.43
N ALA A 68 9.67 15.38 -12.72
CA ALA A 68 10.06 16.66 -12.15
C ALA A 68 9.96 17.81 -13.17
N ASP A 69 9.06 17.70 -14.16
CA ASP A 69 8.88 18.71 -15.20
C ASP A 69 8.43 20.06 -14.60
N ARG A 70 7.62 20.01 -13.54
CA ARG A 70 7.25 21.15 -12.70
C ARG A 70 7.39 20.73 -11.22
N PRO A 71 8.53 21.03 -10.58
CA PRO A 71 8.82 20.67 -9.19
C PRO A 71 7.75 21.15 -8.20
N SER A 72 7.65 20.47 -7.05
CA SER A 72 6.73 20.83 -5.97
C SER A 72 7.37 20.51 -4.62
N ALA A 73 7.94 21.54 -3.97
CA ALA A 73 8.69 21.38 -2.73
C ALA A 73 7.86 20.76 -1.59
N LEU A 74 6.57 21.10 -1.50
CA LEU A 74 5.69 20.50 -0.51
C LEU A 74 5.46 19.01 -0.80
N GLN A 75 5.22 18.65 -2.07
CA GLN A 75 5.06 17.24 -2.44
C GLN A 75 6.36 16.43 -2.20
N ASP A 76 7.53 17.01 -2.50
CA ASP A 76 8.82 16.36 -2.25
C ASP A 76 9.02 16.05 -0.75
N ARG A 77 8.58 16.96 0.13
CA ARG A 77 8.58 16.76 1.59
C ARG A 77 7.62 15.65 2.03
N ILE A 78 6.40 15.63 1.46
CA ILE A 78 5.40 14.59 1.75
C ILE A 78 5.95 13.21 1.35
N GLU A 79 6.52 13.08 0.15
CA GLU A 79 7.12 11.85 -0.34
C GLU A 79 8.29 11.40 0.55
N THR A 80 9.18 12.33 0.92
CA THR A 80 10.30 12.06 1.84
C THR A 80 9.82 11.58 3.22
N TYR A 81 8.77 12.21 3.76
CA TYR A 81 8.16 11.80 5.03
C TYR A 81 7.62 10.37 4.94
N TYR A 82 6.86 10.04 3.90
CA TYR A 82 6.29 8.71 3.75
C TYR A 82 7.34 7.64 3.44
N ASP A 83 8.37 7.94 2.66
CA ASP A 83 9.51 7.02 2.46
C ASP A 83 10.20 6.70 3.79
N SER A 84 10.43 7.72 4.63
CA SER A 84 11.02 7.55 5.95
C SER A 84 10.10 6.76 6.89
N LEU A 85 8.79 7.05 6.88
CA LEU A 85 7.79 6.33 7.67
C LEU A 85 7.68 4.87 7.23
N PHE A 86 7.81 4.59 5.93
CA PHE A 86 7.75 3.24 5.39
C PHE A 86 9.03 2.46 5.69
N ALA A 87 10.21 3.10 5.62
CA ALA A 87 11.46 2.49 6.09
C ALA A 87 11.37 2.13 7.59
N MET A 88 10.78 3.02 8.39
CA MET A 88 10.47 2.78 9.80
C MET A 88 9.53 1.57 9.98
N ARG A 89 8.45 1.46 9.19
CA ARG A 89 7.57 0.28 9.16
C ARG A 89 8.37 -0.99 8.89
N ARG A 90 9.22 -1.00 7.87
CA ARG A 90 9.98 -2.19 7.45
C ARG A 90 10.95 -2.70 8.52
N HIS A 91 11.45 -1.79 9.36
CA HIS A 91 12.29 -2.10 10.50
C HIS A 91 11.48 -2.70 11.66
N LEU A 92 10.35 -2.07 12.02
CA LEU A 92 9.49 -2.53 13.12
C LEU A 92 8.70 -3.80 12.79
N ASP A 93 8.40 -3.98 11.51
CA ASP A 93 7.56 -5.02 10.98
C ASP A 93 8.20 -5.70 9.75
N PRO A 94 9.20 -6.57 9.95
CA PRO A 94 9.91 -7.19 8.85
C PRO A 94 9.08 -8.33 8.23
N VAL A 95 8.35 -7.99 7.16
CA VAL A 95 7.56 -8.97 6.40
C VAL A 95 8.45 -9.74 5.40
N PRO A 96 8.52 -11.09 5.46
CA PRO A 96 9.51 -11.88 4.71
C PRO A 96 9.44 -11.79 3.17
N TRP A 97 8.25 -11.53 2.61
CA TRP A 97 8.04 -11.45 1.17
C TRP A 97 8.12 -10.03 0.60
N GLU A 98 8.37 -9.00 1.41
CA GLU A 98 8.66 -7.66 0.91
C GLU A 98 10.09 -7.57 0.33
N ALA A 99 10.32 -6.62 -0.58
CA ALA A 99 11.65 -6.41 -1.13
C ALA A 99 12.61 -5.81 -0.11
N ALA A 100 13.91 -5.97 -0.35
CA ALA A 100 14.95 -5.30 0.43
C ALA A 100 14.90 -3.78 0.20
N GLU A 101 14.82 -3.36 -1.06
CA GLU A 101 14.51 -2.00 -1.45
C GLU A 101 13.01 -1.84 -1.68
N THR A 102 12.38 -0.99 -0.89
CA THR A 102 10.93 -0.80 -0.85
C THR A 102 10.56 0.68 -0.96
N HIS A 103 9.27 1.00 -0.90
CA HIS A 103 8.75 2.36 -1.05
C HIS A 103 7.36 2.50 -0.41
N HIS A 104 6.93 3.74 -0.16
CA HIS A 104 5.61 4.00 0.41
C HIS A 104 4.44 3.93 -0.59
N HIS A 105 4.72 4.02 -1.90
CA HIS A 105 3.67 4.09 -2.91
C HIS A 105 2.72 2.89 -2.87
N GLY A 106 1.42 3.16 -2.97
CA GLY A 106 0.42 2.15 -3.30
C GLY A 106 0.54 1.69 -4.76
N GLY A 107 -0.27 0.70 -5.14
CA GLY A 107 -0.24 0.11 -6.47
C GLY A 107 -1.02 0.86 -7.55
N GLY A 108 -1.42 2.12 -7.32
CA GLY A 108 -2.30 2.87 -8.21
C GLY A 108 -1.83 2.90 -9.66
N ALA A 109 -0.65 3.47 -9.93
CA ALA A 109 -0.10 3.55 -11.28
C ALA A 109 0.79 2.37 -11.68
N ASN A 110 1.03 1.41 -10.77
CA ASN A 110 2.04 0.38 -10.95
C ASN A 110 1.75 -0.86 -10.10
N MET A 111 1.02 -1.83 -10.66
CA MET A 111 0.64 -3.03 -9.94
C MET A 111 0.72 -4.26 -10.81
N GLY A 112 1.10 -5.38 -10.20
CA GLY A 112 1.03 -6.71 -10.79
C GLY A 112 0.35 -7.69 -9.84
N ILE A 113 -0.48 -8.59 -10.34
CA ILE A 113 -1.20 -9.56 -9.51
C ILE A 113 -1.33 -10.90 -10.24
N ARG A 114 -1.26 -12.01 -9.50
CA ARG A 114 -1.56 -13.34 -10.04
C ARG A 114 -3.05 -13.44 -10.36
N SER A 115 -3.41 -14.01 -11.51
CA SER A 115 -4.81 -14.10 -11.97
C SER A 115 -5.72 -14.79 -10.95
N GLU A 116 -5.23 -15.85 -10.31
CA GLU A 116 -5.93 -16.58 -9.24
C GLU A 116 -6.23 -15.70 -8.01
N ALA A 117 -5.24 -14.90 -7.57
CA ALA A 117 -5.41 -13.94 -6.49
C ALA A 117 -6.43 -12.86 -6.87
N TYR A 118 -6.37 -12.32 -8.09
CA TYR A 118 -7.33 -11.32 -8.56
C TYR A 118 -8.77 -11.88 -8.58
N ARG A 119 -8.96 -13.11 -9.05
CA ARG A 119 -10.26 -13.81 -9.03
C ARG A 119 -10.74 -14.01 -7.59
N ALA A 120 -9.89 -14.49 -6.69
CA ALA A 120 -10.23 -14.75 -5.29
C ALA A 120 -10.65 -13.47 -4.53
N LEU A 121 -10.02 -12.33 -4.85
CA LEU A 121 -10.34 -11.04 -4.23
C LEU A 121 -11.58 -10.35 -4.82
N GLY A 122 -12.10 -10.82 -5.96
CA GLY A 122 -13.16 -10.13 -6.70
C GLY A 122 -12.70 -8.87 -7.46
N GLY A 123 -11.39 -8.63 -7.51
CA GLY A 123 -10.77 -7.54 -8.26
C GLY A 123 -10.96 -6.14 -7.68
N PHE A 124 -10.72 -5.12 -8.51
CA PHE A 124 -10.87 -3.72 -8.08
C PHE A 124 -12.32 -3.39 -7.69
N THR A 125 -12.48 -2.73 -6.55
CA THR A 125 -13.79 -2.22 -6.11
C THR A 125 -14.17 -0.96 -6.91
N PRO A 126 -15.47 -0.71 -7.18
CA PRO A 126 -15.91 0.41 -8.00
C PRO A 126 -15.88 1.75 -7.25
N ARG A 127 -14.71 2.14 -6.72
CA ARG A 127 -14.48 3.40 -6.00
C ARG A 127 -13.97 4.49 -6.92
N ALA A 128 -14.30 5.75 -6.59
CA ALA A 128 -13.80 6.93 -7.29
C ALA A 128 -12.31 7.18 -7.03
N SER A 129 -11.83 6.80 -5.83
CA SER A 129 -10.44 6.86 -5.39
C SER A 129 -10.15 5.78 -4.33
N GLY A 130 -8.87 5.40 -4.18
CA GLY A 130 -8.39 4.47 -3.16
C GLY A 130 -8.78 3.00 -3.39
N GLU A 131 -9.14 2.63 -4.61
CA GLU A 131 -9.43 1.25 -5.00
C GLU A 131 -8.20 0.34 -4.98
N ASP A 132 -7.02 0.91 -5.20
CA ASP A 132 -5.73 0.24 -5.21
C ASP A 132 -5.29 -0.12 -3.78
N ALA A 133 -5.39 0.85 -2.87
CA ALA A 133 -5.21 0.63 -1.44
C ALA A 133 -6.24 -0.39 -0.91
N ALA A 134 -7.49 -0.33 -1.38
CA ALA A 134 -8.51 -1.30 -1.00
C ALA A 134 -8.18 -2.73 -1.49
N LEU A 135 -7.62 -2.88 -2.70
CA LEU A 135 -7.21 -4.19 -3.22
C LEU A 135 -5.99 -4.74 -2.44
N LEU A 136 -5.02 -3.89 -2.11
CA LEU A 136 -3.86 -4.26 -1.29
C LEU A 136 -4.29 -4.68 0.13
N ASP A 137 -5.17 -3.92 0.79
CA ASP A 137 -5.71 -4.26 2.11
C ASP A 137 -6.53 -5.56 2.06
N ALA A 138 -7.38 -5.74 1.05
CA ALA A 138 -8.14 -6.98 0.86
C ALA A 138 -7.22 -8.19 0.68
N ALA A 139 -6.15 -8.05 -0.11
CA ALA A 139 -5.14 -9.09 -0.30
C ALA A 139 -4.45 -9.47 1.02
N ALA A 140 -3.98 -8.47 1.78
CA ALA A 140 -3.33 -8.68 3.06
C ALA A 140 -4.28 -9.34 4.09
N ARG A 141 -5.54 -8.88 4.18
CA ARG A 141 -6.59 -9.49 5.03
C ARG A 141 -6.95 -10.91 4.59
N ALA A 142 -6.79 -11.25 3.31
CA ALA A 142 -6.97 -12.62 2.82
C ALA A 142 -5.75 -13.51 3.11
N GLY A 143 -4.65 -12.94 3.62
CA GLY A 143 -3.41 -13.65 3.88
C GLY A 143 -2.52 -13.83 2.66
N LEU A 144 -2.76 -13.06 1.59
CA LEU A 144 -1.92 -13.08 0.39
C LEU A 144 -0.64 -12.29 0.61
N ARG A 145 0.43 -12.70 -0.08
CA ARG A 145 1.74 -12.05 -0.02
C ARG A 145 1.71 -10.76 -0.85
N VAL A 146 1.46 -9.65 -0.17
CA VAL A 146 1.55 -8.30 -0.75
C VAL A 146 2.99 -7.81 -0.66
N ARG A 147 3.59 -7.52 -1.81
CA ARG A 147 5.00 -7.11 -1.92
C ARG A 147 5.11 -5.70 -2.49
N HIS A 148 5.77 -4.81 -1.76
CA HIS A 148 6.30 -3.56 -2.32
C HIS A 148 7.71 -3.85 -2.85
N ASP A 149 7.99 -3.49 -4.12
CA ASP A 149 9.27 -3.77 -4.78
C ASP A 149 9.77 -2.59 -5.59
N ALA A 150 10.87 -1.96 -5.12
CA ALA A 150 11.44 -0.78 -5.75
C ALA A 150 12.06 -1.06 -7.14
N ALA A 151 12.36 -2.31 -7.47
CA ALA A 151 12.84 -2.68 -8.81
C ALA A 151 11.75 -2.56 -9.87
N CYS A 152 10.47 -2.70 -9.49
CA CYS A 152 9.35 -2.53 -10.40
C CYS A 152 9.02 -1.06 -10.55
N THR A 153 9.67 -0.32 -11.45
CA THR A 153 9.52 1.15 -11.54
C THR A 153 8.68 1.60 -12.74
N VAL A 154 7.83 2.61 -12.51
CA VAL A 154 7.22 3.43 -13.56
C VAL A 154 7.47 4.91 -13.27
N GLU A 155 7.53 5.72 -14.32
CA GLU A 155 7.56 7.18 -14.22
C GLU A 155 6.19 7.77 -14.59
N THR A 156 5.57 8.53 -13.70
CA THR A 156 4.22 9.09 -13.86
C THR A 156 4.25 10.61 -14.06
N SER A 157 3.37 11.11 -14.93
CA SER A 157 3.21 12.55 -15.17
C SER A 157 2.88 13.33 -13.89
N ASP A 158 3.53 14.47 -13.71
CA ASP A 158 3.30 15.46 -12.65
C ASP A 158 2.32 16.56 -13.08
N ARG A 159 1.44 16.25 -14.04
CA ARG A 159 0.43 17.19 -14.52
C ARG A 159 -0.48 17.65 -13.39
N ARG A 160 -0.85 18.92 -13.44
CA ARG A 160 -1.83 19.51 -12.52
C ARG A 160 -3.25 19.39 -13.03
N GLU A 161 -3.47 19.04 -14.30
CA GLU A 161 -4.80 18.84 -14.86
C GLU A 161 -5.11 17.35 -14.96
N GLY A 162 -6.14 16.90 -14.24
CA GLY A 162 -6.49 15.49 -14.14
C GLY A 162 -8.00 15.30 -13.98
N ARG A 163 -8.47 14.11 -14.35
CA ARG A 163 -9.90 13.75 -14.40
C ARG A 163 -10.42 13.07 -13.13
N CYS A 164 -9.53 12.63 -12.24
CA CYS A 164 -9.86 11.93 -11.01
C CYS A 164 -9.79 12.89 -9.81
N PRO A 165 -10.91 13.18 -9.13
CA PRO A 165 -10.90 13.85 -7.84
C PRO A 165 -10.07 13.07 -6.83
N GLY A 166 -9.21 13.74 -6.05
CA GLY A 166 -8.33 13.08 -5.08
C GLY A 166 -7.15 12.29 -5.67
N GLY A 167 -6.96 12.28 -7.00
CA GLY A 167 -5.78 11.69 -7.63
C GLY A 167 -4.54 12.60 -7.55
N LEU A 168 -3.39 12.10 -8.04
CA LEU A 168 -2.10 12.80 -7.97
C LEU A 168 -2.16 14.24 -8.51
N ALA A 169 -2.80 14.48 -9.66
CA ALA A 169 -2.94 15.83 -10.21
C ALA A 169 -3.67 16.80 -9.27
N ASN A 170 -4.66 16.33 -8.51
CA ASN A 170 -5.36 17.14 -7.53
C ASN A 170 -4.47 17.40 -6.30
N ALA A 171 -3.74 16.38 -5.84
CA ALA A 171 -2.77 16.53 -4.74
C ALA A 171 -1.68 17.55 -5.10
N LEU A 172 -1.15 17.51 -6.33
CA LEU A 172 -0.16 18.45 -6.82
C LEU A 172 -0.70 19.88 -6.93
N ARG A 173 -1.92 20.08 -7.44
CA ARG A 173 -2.55 21.42 -7.45
C ARG A 173 -2.72 21.98 -6.05
N TRP A 174 -3.15 21.13 -5.12
CA TRP A 174 -3.33 21.52 -3.74
C TRP A 174 -1.98 21.89 -3.11
N ALA A 175 -0.95 21.06 -3.32
CA ALA A 175 0.40 21.30 -2.84
C ALA A 175 1.04 22.58 -3.42
N ASP A 176 0.71 22.95 -4.66
CA ASP A 176 1.16 24.21 -5.27
C ASP A 176 0.57 25.46 -4.57
N THR A 177 -0.49 25.33 -3.78
CA THR A 177 -1.20 26.45 -3.13
C THR A 177 -1.20 26.40 -1.60
N CYS A 178 -0.72 25.30 -1.02
CA CYS A 178 -0.77 25.07 0.42
C CYS A 178 0.64 25.10 1.03
N ASP A 179 0.70 25.44 2.32
CA ASP A 179 1.91 25.31 3.10
C ASP A 179 1.91 23.98 3.88
N ALA A 180 3.10 23.51 4.24
CA ALA A 180 3.29 22.30 5.05
C ALA A 180 2.58 22.37 6.40
N ALA A 181 2.49 23.55 7.02
CA ALA A 181 1.75 23.74 8.27
C ALA A 181 0.23 23.48 8.12
N ALA A 182 -0.30 23.59 6.91
CA ALA A 182 -1.69 23.25 6.57
C ALA A 182 -1.85 21.84 5.99
N THR A 183 -0.76 21.07 5.90
CA THR A 183 -0.76 19.68 5.47
C THR A 183 -0.78 18.77 6.67
N PHE A 184 -1.79 17.91 6.77
CA PHE A 184 -1.95 16.99 7.88
C PHE A 184 -1.68 15.56 7.45
N VAL A 185 -0.88 14.85 8.25
CA VAL A 185 -0.49 13.45 8.04
C VAL A 185 -0.68 12.65 9.33
N ALA A 186 -0.69 11.32 9.21
CA ALA A 186 -0.75 10.43 10.36
C ALA A 186 0.45 10.63 11.28
N HIS A 187 0.21 10.65 12.59
CA HIS A 187 1.27 10.81 13.59
C HIS A 187 2.22 9.60 13.60
N PRO A 188 3.54 9.79 13.50
CA PRO A 188 4.49 8.68 13.30
C PRO A 188 4.59 7.73 14.50
N VAL A 189 4.47 8.23 15.75
CA VAL A 189 4.38 7.39 16.96
C VAL A 189 3.19 6.44 16.92
N ASP A 190 2.03 6.92 16.47
CA ASP A 190 0.80 6.12 16.39
C ASP A 190 0.93 5.05 15.29
N ALA A 191 1.52 5.41 14.16
CA ALA A 191 1.87 4.46 13.10
C ALA A 191 2.87 3.39 13.60
N ALA A 192 3.92 3.79 14.32
CA ALA A 192 4.92 2.89 14.88
C ALA A 192 4.32 1.90 15.90
N TRP A 193 3.36 2.35 16.72
CA TRP A 193 2.58 1.46 17.60
C TRP A 193 1.88 0.36 16.80
N GLN A 194 1.22 0.74 15.71
CA GLN A 194 0.48 -0.21 14.87
C GLN A 194 1.41 -1.20 14.17
N TYR A 195 2.55 -0.73 13.64
CA TYR A 195 3.53 -1.59 12.97
C TYR A 195 4.10 -2.65 13.93
N ARG A 196 4.46 -2.26 15.16
CA ARG A 196 4.93 -3.20 16.19
C ARG A 196 3.89 -4.26 16.52
N LEU A 197 2.61 -3.89 16.58
CA LEU A 197 1.54 -4.83 16.86
C LEU A 197 1.24 -5.76 15.70
N HIS A 198 1.35 -5.30 14.45
CA HIS A 198 1.30 -6.20 13.29
C HIS A 198 2.41 -7.26 13.39
N ALA A 199 3.65 -6.84 13.66
CA ALA A 199 4.79 -7.76 13.81
C ALA A 199 4.57 -8.77 14.95
N ALA A 200 4.12 -8.28 16.11
CA ALA A 200 3.81 -9.11 17.27
C ALA A 200 2.67 -10.10 17.00
N ALA A 201 1.62 -9.66 16.29
CA ALA A 201 0.49 -10.51 15.93
C ALA A 201 0.89 -11.63 14.97
N ARG A 202 1.68 -11.35 13.93
CA ARG A 202 2.21 -12.40 13.04
C ARG A 202 3.04 -13.41 13.81
N THR A 203 3.99 -12.93 14.62
CA THR A 203 4.85 -13.79 15.44
C THR A 203 4.05 -14.64 16.42
N ALA A 204 3.04 -14.06 17.08
CA ALA A 204 2.17 -14.78 18.01
C ALA A 204 1.37 -15.88 17.31
N PHE A 205 0.86 -15.61 16.10
CA PHE A 205 0.17 -16.61 15.29
C PHE A 205 1.11 -17.73 14.85
N ASP A 206 2.26 -17.38 14.24
CA ASP A 206 3.21 -18.34 13.67
C ASP A 206 3.86 -19.24 14.72
N THR A 207 3.95 -18.77 15.98
CA THR A 207 4.44 -19.56 17.12
C THR A 207 3.34 -20.34 17.85
N GLY A 208 2.12 -20.39 17.30
CA GLY A 208 0.99 -21.14 17.87
C GLY A 208 0.42 -20.55 19.16
N ARG A 209 0.71 -19.27 19.45
CA ARG A 209 0.29 -18.55 20.67
C ARG A 209 -0.40 -17.23 20.33
N PRO A 210 -1.48 -17.23 19.52
CA PRO A 210 -2.11 -15.99 19.05
C PRO A 210 -2.60 -15.09 20.20
N TRP A 211 -2.95 -15.67 21.36
CA TRP A 211 -3.34 -14.90 22.55
C TRP A 211 -2.22 -14.03 23.15
N GLY A 212 -0.98 -14.16 22.68
CA GLY A 212 0.15 -13.34 23.14
C GLY A 212 -0.05 -11.82 22.94
N VAL A 213 -0.91 -11.41 22.00
CA VAL A 213 -1.22 -9.99 21.75
C VAL A 213 -2.45 -9.48 22.52
N ALA A 214 -3.17 -10.33 23.25
CA ALA A 214 -4.44 -9.97 23.88
C ALA A 214 -4.33 -8.75 24.82
N ALA A 215 -3.34 -8.76 25.72
CA ALA A 215 -3.13 -7.66 26.66
C ALA A 215 -2.77 -6.34 25.95
N ALA A 216 -1.88 -6.39 24.97
CA ALA A 216 -1.44 -5.20 24.24
C ALA A 216 -2.58 -4.58 23.38
N LEU A 217 -3.52 -5.40 22.94
CA LEU A 217 -4.71 -4.97 22.19
C LEU A 217 -5.92 -4.66 23.06
N SER A 218 -5.83 -4.86 24.39
CA SER A 218 -6.98 -4.77 25.30
C SER A 218 -8.16 -5.67 24.89
N LEU A 219 -7.86 -6.88 24.39
CA LEU A 219 -8.83 -7.90 23.97
C LEU A 219 -8.83 -9.09 24.92
N THR A 220 -9.95 -9.81 24.99
CA THR A 220 -10.00 -11.07 25.74
C THR A 220 -9.26 -12.18 25.00
N ARG A 221 -8.73 -13.15 25.74
CA ARG A 221 -8.08 -14.33 25.15
C ARG A 221 -8.99 -15.06 24.17
N ASP A 222 -10.26 -15.23 24.53
CA ASP A 222 -11.24 -15.95 23.71
C ASP A 222 -11.54 -15.21 22.40
N HIS A 223 -11.63 -13.88 22.44
CA HIS A 223 -11.81 -13.10 21.22
C HIS A 223 -10.62 -13.27 20.26
N VAL A 224 -9.40 -13.20 20.78
CA VAL A 224 -8.18 -13.38 19.96
C VAL A 224 -8.10 -14.79 19.36
N ILE A 225 -8.44 -15.82 20.12
CA ILE A 225 -8.51 -17.21 19.62
C ILE A 225 -9.58 -17.34 18.53
N GLY A 226 -10.74 -16.71 18.73
CA GLY A 226 -11.82 -16.69 17.74
C GLY A 226 -11.36 -16.12 16.41
N VAL A 227 -10.76 -14.93 16.41
CA VAL A 227 -10.22 -14.31 15.18
C VAL A 227 -9.13 -15.18 14.56
N ALA A 228 -8.21 -15.72 15.34
CA ALA A 228 -7.13 -16.58 14.84
C ALA A 228 -7.66 -17.83 14.13
N ARG A 229 -8.74 -18.44 14.61
CA ARG A 229 -9.36 -19.61 13.99
C ARG A 229 -9.84 -19.35 12.55
N ASP A 230 -10.25 -18.13 12.25
CA ASP A 230 -10.78 -17.74 10.93
C ASP A 230 -9.69 -17.21 9.98
N CYS A 231 -8.43 -17.18 10.43
CA CYS A 231 -7.31 -16.65 9.67
C CYS A 231 -6.49 -17.78 9.02
N PRO A 232 -6.22 -17.72 7.70
CA PRO A 232 -5.43 -18.76 7.03
C PRO A 232 -3.94 -18.74 7.41
N ASN A 233 -3.41 -17.60 7.87
CA ASN A 233 -2.01 -17.43 8.25
C ASN A 233 -1.81 -16.19 9.15
N GLY A 234 -0.57 -15.97 9.60
CA GLY A 234 -0.19 -14.85 10.44
C GLY A 234 -0.44 -13.48 9.82
N GLU A 235 -0.30 -13.33 8.49
CA GLU A 235 -0.59 -12.08 7.79
C GLU A 235 -2.07 -11.70 7.92
N ALA A 236 -2.97 -12.62 7.58
CA ALA A 236 -4.40 -12.39 7.71
C ALA A 236 -4.77 -12.08 9.17
N PHE A 237 -4.17 -12.78 10.12
CA PHE A 237 -4.41 -12.55 11.54
C PHE A 237 -3.98 -11.14 11.96
N ALA A 238 -2.75 -10.74 11.66
CA ALA A 238 -2.24 -9.41 11.99
C ALA A 238 -3.12 -8.30 11.39
N MET A 239 -3.50 -8.42 10.12
CA MET A 239 -4.32 -7.44 9.42
C MET A 239 -5.77 -7.37 9.91
N ARG A 240 -6.29 -8.45 10.51
CA ARG A 240 -7.66 -8.52 11.03
C ARG A 240 -7.77 -8.17 12.52
N ILE A 241 -6.75 -8.47 13.33
CA ILE A 241 -6.81 -8.31 14.78
C ILE A 241 -6.28 -6.96 15.27
N VAL A 242 -5.30 -6.37 14.58
CA VAL A 242 -4.67 -5.12 15.02
C VAL A 242 -5.56 -3.94 14.62
N PRO A 243 -6.06 -3.17 15.58
CA PRO A 243 -6.94 -2.04 15.30
C PRO A 243 -6.11 -0.80 14.92
N VAL A 244 -6.82 0.31 14.70
CA VAL A 244 -6.19 1.63 14.82
C VAL A 244 -5.70 1.85 16.26
N PRO A 245 -4.71 2.75 16.46
CA PRO A 245 -4.21 3.11 17.79
C PRO A 245 -5.32 3.48 18.79
N PRO A 246 -5.18 3.17 20.09
CA PRO A 246 -6.15 3.55 21.11
C PRO A 246 -6.34 5.07 21.12
N GLY A 247 -7.58 5.54 21.00
CA GLY A 247 -7.89 6.96 20.83
C GLY A 247 -7.89 7.45 19.37
N GLY A 248 -7.63 6.56 18.41
CA GLY A 248 -7.60 6.85 16.98
C GLY A 248 -6.21 7.25 16.48
N MET A 249 -6.03 7.20 15.15
CA MET A 249 -4.82 7.71 14.50
C MET A 249 -4.83 9.24 14.55
N ARG A 250 -3.90 9.86 15.28
CA ARG A 250 -3.80 11.32 15.32
C ARG A 250 -3.38 11.85 13.94
N SER A 251 -3.96 12.99 13.58
CA SER A 251 -3.62 13.75 12.39
C SER A 251 -2.91 15.03 12.82
N VAL A 252 -1.66 15.23 12.39
CA VAL A 252 -0.80 16.34 12.80
C VAL A 252 -0.21 17.04 11.58
N ALA A 253 0.15 18.32 11.73
CA ALA A 253 0.79 19.07 10.66
C ALA A 253 2.12 18.42 10.23
N LEU A 254 2.44 18.48 8.94
CA LEU A 254 3.61 17.82 8.36
C LEU A 254 4.93 18.19 9.07
N PRO A 255 5.23 19.46 9.41
CA PRO A 255 6.45 19.79 10.16
C PRO A 255 6.53 19.13 11.54
N VAL A 256 5.39 18.95 12.21
CA VAL A 256 5.32 18.25 13.50
C VAL A 256 5.60 16.77 13.30
N ALA A 257 5.00 16.16 12.28
CA ALA A 257 5.22 14.75 11.95
C ALA A 257 6.69 14.47 11.57
N GLU A 258 7.31 15.34 10.77
CA GLU A 258 8.72 15.25 10.38
C GLU A 258 9.65 15.27 11.62
N ALA A 259 9.42 16.21 12.55
CA ALA A 259 10.22 16.32 13.77
C ALA A 259 10.06 15.09 14.69
N GLU A 260 8.84 14.61 14.88
CA GLU A 260 8.54 13.42 15.68
C GLU A 260 9.14 12.15 15.07
N LEU A 261 9.05 12.00 13.73
CA LEU A 261 9.66 10.87 13.03
C LEU A 261 11.18 10.90 13.14
N ALA A 262 11.80 12.08 12.97
CA ALA A 262 13.24 12.23 13.15
C ALA A 262 13.66 11.84 14.58
N ALA A 263 12.93 12.28 15.61
CA ALA A 263 13.23 11.91 16.99
C ALA A 263 13.14 10.38 17.22
N LEU A 264 12.12 9.72 16.67
CA LEU A 264 11.98 8.26 16.73
C LEU A 264 13.18 7.54 16.09
N LEU A 265 13.60 7.97 14.90
CA LEU A 265 14.70 7.34 14.17
C LEU A 265 16.05 7.55 14.87
N HIS A 266 16.31 8.72 15.45
CA HIS A 266 17.51 8.97 16.24
C HIS A 266 17.57 8.09 17.50
N GLY A 267 16.43 7.94 18.19
CA GLY A 267 16.35 7.08 19.37
C GLY A 267 16.68 5.61 19.08
N TRP A 268 16.49 5.15 17.84
CA TRP A 268 16.85 3.79 17.42
C TRP A 268 18.30 3.64 17.02
N ALA A 269 18.90 4.65 16.39
CA ALA A 269 20.33 4.62 16.09
C ALA A 269 21.20 4.61 17.37
N ALA A 270 20.64 5.06 18.50
CA ALA A 270 21.33 5.13 19.79
C ALA A 270 21.08 3.92 20.71
N ALA A 271 20.20 2.99 20.35
CA ALA A 271 19.81 1.80 21.14
C ALA A 271 20.46 0.52 20.60
#